data_AF-A0A1S3CZN2-F1
#
_entry.id   AF-A0A1S3CZN2-F1
#
_cell.length_a   1.000
_cell.length_b   1.000
_cell.length_c   1.000
_cell.angle_alpha   90.00
_cell.angle_beta   90.00
_cell.angle_gamma   90.00
#
_symmetry.space_group_name_H-M   'P 1'
#
loop_
_entity.id
_entity.type
_entity.pdbx_description
1 polymer ?
#
loop_
_entity_poly.entity_id
_entity_poly.type
_entity_poly.pdbx_seq_one_letter_code
_entity_poly.pdbx_strand_id
1 'polypeptide(L)'
;MTISKKKQKKMYETKHSTEFDKAELSLYEEVTKMPPLKRKTIALVGCQGVGRRTLKARLINSNPEKFAAVIPYTTRPMRELEENGQNYWFTSRELKSYGFETR
;
A
#
# COMPACT_ATOMS: atom_id res chain seq x y z
N MET A 1 0.04 -17.60 -16.52
CA MET A 1 -1.40 -17.75 -16.85
C MET A 1 -2.18 -17.72 -15.55
N THR A 2 -2.84 -16.61 -15.23
CA THR A 2 -3.70 -16.51 -14.04
C THR A 2 -5.05 -17.13 -14.37
N ILE A 3 -5.27 -18.36 -13.89
CA ILE A 3 -6.54 -19.07 -14.04
C ILE A 3 -7.56 -18.35 -13.15
N SER A 4 -8.40 -17.51 -13.75
CA SER A 4 -9.53 -16.92 -13.05
C SER A 4 -10.58 -18.02 -12.84
N LYS A 5 -10.73 -18.48 -11.59
CA LYS A 5 -11.76 -19.47 -11.22
C LYS A 5 -13.14 -18.87 -11.52
N LYS A 6 -13.94 -19.55 -12.35
CA LYS A 6 -15.29 -19.12 -12.75
C LYS A 6 -16.18 -19.01 -11.50
N LYS A 7 -16.68 -17.80 -11.21
CA LYS A 7 -17.57 -17.55 -10.06
C LYS A 7 -18.89 -18.28 -10.27
N GLN A 8 -19.12 -19.37 -9.54
CA GLN A 8 -20.37 -20.11 -9.55
C GLN A 8 -21.34 -19.48 -8.54
N LYS A 9 -22.54 -19.10 -8.99
CA LYS A 9 -23.62 -18.66 -8.10
C LYS A 9 -24.57 -19.84 -7.91
N LYS A 10 -24.61 -20.41 -6.71
CA LYS A 10 -25.63 -21.38 -6.28
C LYS A 10 -26.42 -20.77 -5.12
N MET A 11 -27.72 -21.04 -5.09
CA MET A 11 -28.57 -20.67 -3.96
C MET A 11 -28.18 -21.52 -2.75
N TYR A 12 -28.20 -20.94 -1.56
CA TYR A 12 -27.89 -21.69 -0.34
C TYR A 12 -29.01 -22.70 -0.08
N GLU A 13 -28.63 -23.97 0.04
CA GLU A 13 -29.54 -25.05 0.37
C GLU A 13 -28.89 -25.83 1.52
N THR A 14 -29.60 -25.98 2.64
CA THR A 14 -29.07 -26.53 3.90
C THR A 14 -28.45 -27.93 3.73
N LYS A 15 -28.95 -28.72 2.78
CA LYS A 15 -28.45 -30.06 2.44
C LYS A 15 -27.02 -30.06 1.90
N HIS A 16 -26.57 -28.92 1.37
CA HIS A 16 -25.25 -28.73 0.76
C HIS A 16 -24.30 -27.92 1.66
N SER A 17 -24.62 -27.72 2.95
CA SER A 17 -23.77 -26.96 3.89
C SER A 17 -22.30 -27.39 3.84
N THR A 18 -22.05 -28.71 3.86
CA THR A 18 -20.70 -29.30 3.86
C THR A 18 -19.94 -29.07 2.56
N GLU A 19 -20.61 -28.75 1.44
CA GLU A 19 -19.97 -28.36 0.18
C GLU A 19 -19.58 -26.88 0.17
N PHE A 20 -20.35 -26.02 0.84
CA PHE A 20 -19.99 -24.61 1.03
C PHE A 20 -18.83 -24.45 2.03
N ASP A 21 -18.76 -25.31 3.04
CA ASP A 21 -17.65 -25.33 4.01
C ASP A 21 -16.30 -25.73 3.37
N LYS A 22 -16.32 -26.40 2.19
CA LYS A 22 -15.12 -26.72 1.40
C LYS A 22 -14.63 -25.56 0.54
N ALA A 23 -15.43 -24.50 0.38
CA ALA A 23 -14.90 -23.28 -0.20
C ALA A 23 -13.90 -22.73 0.81
N GLU A 24 -12.62 -22.65 0.43
CA GLU A 24 -11.55 -22.03 1.22
C GLU A 24 -11.86 -20.54 1.45
N LEU A 25 -12.77 -20.27 2.35
CA LEU A 25 -13.09 -18.94 2.85
C LEU A 25 -12.14 -18.74 4.03
N SER A 26 -11.10 -17.94 3.83
CA SER A 26 -10.31 -17.40 4.94
C SER A 26 -11.17 -16.37 5.69
N LEU A 27 -12.12 -16.87 6.49
CA LEU A 27 -13.10 -16.03 7.21
C LEU A 27 -12.42 -15.21 8.31
N TYR A 28 -11.33 -15.73 8.87
CA TYR A 28 -10.56 -15.11 9.92
C TYR A 28 -9.07 -15.32 9.68
N GLU A 29 -8.28 -14.29 9.98
CA GLU A 29 -6.83 -14.34 10.00
C GLU A 29 -6.40 -14.21 11.47
N GLU A 30 -5.57 -15.12 11.95
CA GLU A 30 -5.00 -15.00 13.29
C GLU A 30 -4.09 -13.78 13.35
N VAL A 31 -4.31 -12.89 14.32
CA VAL A 31 -3.55 -11.65 14.48
C VAL A 31 -2.93 -11.57 15.86
N THR A 32 -1.78 -10.90 15.95
CA THR A 32 -1.14 -10.55 17.21
C THR A 32 -0.95 -9.04 17.32
N LYS A 33 -0.85 -8.53 18.55
CA LYS A 33 -0.61 -7.10 18.79
C LYS A 33 0.83 -6.77 18.39
N MET A 34 0.98 -6.03 17.29
CA MET A 34 2.29 -5.50 16.90
C MET A 34 2.77 -4.41 17.87
N PRO A 35 4.05 -4.40 18.25
CA PRO A 35 4.63 -3.25 18.93
C PRO A 35 4.48 -2.00 18.05
N PRO A 36 4.42 -0.79 18.63
CA PRO A 36 4.27 0.43 17.86
C PRO A 36 5.36 0.56 16.80
N LEU A 37 4.96 0.63 15.53
CA LEU A 37 5.90 0.93 14.45
C LEU A 37 6.53 2.30 14.70
N LYS A 38 7.84 2.41 14.50
CA LYS A 38 8.55 3.72 14.54
C LYS A 38 7.89 4.75 13.62
N ARG A 39 7.35 4.31 12.48
CA ARG A 39 6.56 5.11 11.55
C ARG A 39 5.27 4.37 11.20
N LYS A 40 4.12 4.96 11.53
CA LYS A 40 2.81 4.43 11.12
C LYS A 40 2.56 4.84 9.67
N THR A 41 2.41 3.87 8.77
CA THR A 41 2.18 4.11 7.34
C THR A 41 0.73 3.81 6.97
N ILE A 42 0.16 4.62 6.07
CA ILE A 42 -1.19 4.41 5.53
C ILE A 42 -1.07 4.21 4.02
N ALA A 43 -1.60 3.10 3.53
CA ALA A 43 -1.71 2.82 2.10
C ALA A 43 -3.16 3.03 1.64
N LEU A 44 -3.36 3.94 0.66
CA LEU A 44 -4.67 4.19 0.06
C LEU A 44 -4.82 3.37 -1.23
N VAL A 45 -5.72 2.38 -1.20
CA VAL A 45 -5.97 1.45 -2.32
C VAL A 45 -7.40 1.65 -2.83
N GLY A 46 -7.59 1.60 -4.15
CA GLY A 46 -8.88 1.81 -4.81
C GLY A 46 -8.72 1.99 -6.32
N CYS A 47 -9.83 1.95 -7.07
CA CYS A 47 -9.79 2.08 -8.53
C CYS A 47 -9.32 3.48 -8.99
N GLN A 48 -9.06 3.63 -10.28
CA GLN A 48 -8.65 4.92 -10.84
C GLN A 48 -9.79 5.94 -10.70
N GLY A 49 -9.45 7.19 -10.37
CA GLY A 49 -10.43 8.27 -10.25
C GLY A 49 -11.18 8.38 -8.90
N VAL A 50 -11.07 7.44 -7.96
CA VAL A 50 -11.80 7.48 -6.66
C VAL A 50 -11.32 8.57 -5.67
N GLY A 51 -10.41 9.45 -6.08
CA GLY A 51 -9.97 10.55 -5.23
C GLY A 51 -8.91 10.20 -4.17
N ARG A 52 -8.17 9.09 -4.31
CA ARG A 52 -7.04 8.73 -3.40
C ARG A 52 -6.05 9.87 -3.20
N ARG A 53 -5.70 10.57 -4.28
CA ARG A 53 -4.82 11.76 -4.25
C ARG A 53 -5.43 12.90 -3.44
N THR A 54 -6.71 13.18 -3.67
CA THR A 54 -7.47 14.22 -2.97
C THR A 54 -7.56 13.92 -1.47
N LEU A 55 -7.84 12.67 -1.11
CA LEU A 55 -7.89 12.24 0.29
C LEU A 55 -6.52 12.35 0.97
N LYS A 56 -5.43 11.91 0.29
CA LYS A 56 -4.06 12.10 0.80
C LYS A 56 -3.75 13.58 1.05
N ALA A 57 -4.06 14.45 0.10
CA ALA A 57 -3.82 15.89 0.26
C ALA A 57 -4.64 16.47 1.41
N ARG A 58 -5.91 16.09 1.55
CA ARG A 58 -6.78 16.54 2.63
C ARG A 58 -6.27 16.12 4.01
N LEU A 59 -5.80 14.87 4.16
CA LEU A 59 -5.21 14.36 5.42
C LEU A 59 -3.97 15.15 5.84
N ILE A 60 -3.06 15.41 4.89
CA ILE A 60 -1.83 16.19 5.17
C ILE A 60 -2.19 17.62 5.54
N ASN A 61 -3.11 18.25 4.81
CA ASN A 61 -3.49 19.64 5.06
C ASN A 61 -4.28 19.81 6.36
N SER A 62 -5.07 18.82 6.78
CA SER A 62 -5.85 18.91 8.01
C SER A 62 -5.01 18.68 9.27
N ASN A 63 -3.97 17.85 9.18
CA ASN A 63 -3.12 17.44 10.30
C ASN A 63 -1.66 17.25 9.87
N PRO A 64 -0.95 18.34 9.52
CA PRO A 64 0.42 18.27 9.02
C PRO A 64 1.41 17.70 10.06
N GLU A 65 1.10 17.79 11.35
CA GLU A 65 1.87 17.19 12.45
C GLU A 65 1.80 15.67 12.48
N LYS A 66 0.76 15.08 11.85
CA LYS A 66 0.47 13.65 11.90
C LYS A 66 0.69 12.95 10.56
N PHE A 67 0.44 13.63 9.45
CA PHE A 67 0.51 13.06 8.12
C PHE A 67 1.51 13.80 7.24
N ALA A 68 2.38 13.04 6.60
CA ALA A 68 3.30 13.54 5.59
C ALA A 68 3.38 12.56 4.42
N ALA A 69 3.77 13.08 3.25
CA ALA A 69 4.18 12.23 2.14
C ALA A 69 5.64 11.81 2.31
N VAL A 70 5.96 10.57 1.95
CA VAL A 70 7.36 10.12 1.85
C VAL A 70 8.01 10.80 0.65
N ILE A 71 9.25 11.26 0.83
CA ILE A 71 10.10 11.80 -0.24
C ILE A 71 10.77 10.62 -0.95
N PRO A 72 10.51 10.38 -2.23
CA PRO A 72 11.06 9.25 -2.96
C PRO A 72 12.55 9.44 -3.31
N TYR A 73 13.28 8.33 -3.44
CA TYR A 73 14.64 8.33 -3.99
C TYR A 73 14.62 8.29 -5.52
N THR A 74 15.54 9.00 -6.15
CA THR A 74 15.70 9.00 -7.62
C THR A 74 17.17 9.01 -8.02
N THR A 75 17.49 8.30 -9.11
CA THR A 75 18.84 8.26 -9.69
C THR A 75 19.05 9.24 -10.83
N ARG A 76 18.02 10.03 -11.17
CA ARG A 76 18.20 11.11 -12.16
C ARG A 76 19.07 12.21 -11.55
N PRO A 77 19.80 12.98 -12.35
CA PRO A 77 20.50 14.15 -11.85
C PRO A 77 19.52 15.22 -11.34
N MET A 78 19.96 15.95 -10.32
CA MET A 78 19.28 17.14 -9.79
C MET A 78 19.33 18.26 -10.84
N ARG A 79 18.20 18.93 -11.06
CA ARG A 79 18.13 20.12 -11.92
C ARG A 79 18.50 21.37 -11.13
N GLU A 80 18.82 22.47 -11.82
CA GLU A 80 19.29 23.72 -11.20
C GLU A 80 18.39 24.29 -10.10
N LEU A 81 17.06 24.08 -10.20
CA LEU A 81 16.07 24.59 -9.25
C LEU A 81 15.56 23.53 -8.26
N GLU A 82 16.25 22.39 -8.17
CA GLU A 82 15.86 21.30 -7.28
C GLU A 82 16.83 21.18 -6.11
N GLU A 83 16.29 20.79 -4.96
CA GLU A 83 17.08 20.58 -3.75
C GLU A 83 16.94 19.12 -3.28
N ASN A 84 18.05 18.57 -2.77
CA ASN A 84 18.06 17.24 -2.20
C ASN A 84 17.23 17.20 -0.91
N GLY A 85 16.30 16.27 -0.82
CA GLY A 85 15.45 16.12 0.37
C GLY A 85 14.23 17.03 0.41
N GLN A 86 13.91 17.74 -0.68
CA GLN A 86 12.60 18.40 -0.84
C GLN A 86 11.62 17.50 -1.60
N ASN A 87 11.80 17.38 -2.91
CA ASN A 87 10.91 16.58 -3.77
C ASN A 87 11.44 15.15 -3.97
N TYR A 88 12.76 15.00 -3.95
CA TYR A 88 13.44 13.73 -4.12
C TYR A 88 14.71 13.68 -3.27
N TRP A 89 15.07 12.47 -2.87
CA TRP A 89 16.45 12.16 -2.49
C TRP A 89 17.22 11.73 -3.73
N PHE A 90 18.16 12.56 -4.19
CA PHE A 90 18.99 12.28 -5.36
C PHE A 90 20.15 11.38 -4.97
N THR A 91 20.35 10.29 -5.71
CA THR A 91 21.32 9.24 -5.38
C THR A 91 21.95 8.64 -6.63
N SER A 92 23.06 7.91 -6.48
CA SER A 92 23.70 7.20 -7.61
C SER A 92 22.99 5.89 -7.93
N ARG A 93 23.17 5.39 -9.16
CA ARG A 93 22.62 4.07 -9.56
C ARG A 93 23.23 2.94 -8.76
N GLU A 94 24.53 3.00 -8.51
CA GLU A 94 25.26 2.03 -7.70
C GLU A 94 24.66 1.93 -6.29
N LEU A 95 24.45 3.07 -5.62
CA LEU A 95 23.88 3.07 -4.27
C LEU A 95 22.44 2.52 -4.24
N LYS A 96 21.65 2.75 -5.29
CA LYS A 96 20.30 2.19 -5.42
C LYS A 96 20.31 0.66 -5.58
N SER A 97 21.28 0.09 -6.29
CA SER A 97 21.34 -1.37 -6.51
C SER A 97 21.68 -2.17 -5.27
N TYR A 98 22.41 -1.60 -4.31
CA TYR A 98 22.76 -2.27 -3.06
C TYR A 98 21.60 -2.35 -2.05
N GLY A 99 20.46 -1.71 -2.35
CA GLY A 99 19.31 -1.63 -1.45
C GLY A 99 19.52 -0.55 -0.40
N PHE A 100 18.52 0.32 -0.23
CA PHE A 100 18.59 1.37 0.78
C PHE A 100 18.18 0.80 2.14
N GLU A 101 19.11 0.80 3.09
CA GLU A 101 18.78 0.66 4.50
C GLU A 101 17.95 1.89 4.93
N THR A 102 16.66 1.67 5.12
CA THR A 102 15.76 2.70 5.67
C THR A 102 16.17 3.03 7.10
N ARG A 103 16.74 4.22 7.32
CA ARG A 103 16.91 4.83 8.66
C ARG A 103 15.58 5.11 9.34
#